data_AF-A0AA90YVR2-F1
#
_entry.id   AF-A0AA90YVR2-F1
#
_cell.length_a   1.000
_cell.length_b   1.000
_cell.length_c   1.000
_cell.angle_alpha   90.00
_cell.angle_beta   90.00
_cell.angle_gamma   90.00
#
_symmetry.space_group_name_H-M   'P 1'
#
loop_
_entity.id
_entity.type
_entity.pdbx_description
1 polymer ?
#
loop_
_entity_poly.entity_id
_entity_poly.type
_entity_poly.pdbx_seq_one_letter_code
_entity_poly.pdbx_strand_id
1 'polypeptide(L)'
;MDKPDETLILRTRDFWAAIALITVSLFFLWKTLDIPLWGENRAGVSGSDWYNSAAIVPLFIFGGLLVLSVVLLAISVRSGGAQNAFSALGIGWDKCEAYRASTIGLILLAYVVGLVPRVDFILCSGLLITALTYGYYGGHARRALVACVAVVAAGLFAFAVFPAQADWNEHGDDWFTLAVWVTLTLVVLTKAVTERVLRFVPVVAILAPLILVSAMAFVFRQNVPARGGLIFKQIEYHYYVTLRPIWKD
;
A
#
# COMPACT_ATOMS: atom_id res chain seq x y z
N MET A 1 9.53 -14.88 35.93
CA MET A 1 10.79 -14.15 36.17
C MET A 1 11.39 -14.02 34.77
N ASP A 2 11.24 -12.94 33.98
CA ASP A 2 11.06 -11.50 34.19
C ASP A 2 9.89 -10.92 33.35
N LYS A 3 8.94 -10.20 33.96
CA LYS A 3 7.81 -9.50 33.27
C LYS A 3 7.87 -7.96 33.27
N PRO A 4 8.54 -7.28 34.22
CA PRO A 4 8.62 -5.81 34.22
C PRO A 4 9.41 -5.25 33.03
N ASP A 5 10.54 -5.87 32.70
CA ASP A 5 11.48 -5.35 31.70
C ASP A 5 10.94 -5.45 30.27
N GLU A 6 10.28 -6.56 29.91
CA GLU A 6 9.62 -6.69 28.61
C GLU A 6 8.53 -5.63 28.40
N THR A 7 7.75 -5.35 29.44
CA THR A 7 6.71 -4.33 29.38
C THR A 7 7.32 -2.95 29.18
N LEU A 8 8.40 -2.62 29.91
CA LEU A 8 9.11 -1.35 29.75
C LEU A 8 9.72 -1.20 28.34
N ILE A 9 10.31 -2.27 27.79
CA ILE A 9 10.84 -2.29 26.42
C ILE A 9 9.71 -2.01 25.41
N LEU A 10 8.55 -2.67 25.56
CA LEU A 10 7.38 -2.41 24.71
C LEU A 10 6.91 -0.95 24.80
N ARG A 11 6.87 -0.38 26.01
CA ARG A 11 6.49 1.04 26.21
C ARG A 11 7.51 2.01 25.63
N THR A 12 8.78 1.67 25.66
CA THR A 12 9.82 2.44 24.98
C THR A 12 9.65 2.40 23.45
N ARG A 13 9.30 1.24 22.89
CA ARG A 13 8.98 1.12 21.46
C ARG A 13 7.74 1.91 21.10
N ASP A 14 6.70 1.86 21.93
CA ASP A 14 5.47 2.65 21.77
C ASP A 14 5.78 4.16 21.75
N PHE A 15 6.70 4.62 22.61
CA PHE A 15 7.13 6.02 22.66
C PHE A 15 7.73 6.48 21.32
N TRP A 16 8.73 5.76 20.80
CA TRP A 16 9.36 6.07 19.51
C TRP A 16 8.39 5.94 18.34
N ALA A 17 7.55 4.90 18.34
CA ALA A 17 6.52 4.70 17.33
C ALA A 17 5.51 5.85 17.34
N ALA A 18 5.07 6.30 18.52
CA ALA A 18 4.14 7.41 18.64
C ALA A 18 4.74 8.71 18.10
N ILE A 19 6.01 9.02 18.40
CA ILE A 19 6.70 10.20 17.84
C ILE A 19 6.72 10.13 16.31
N ALA A 20 7.15 9.00 15.74
CA ALA A 20 7.19 8.82 14.29
C ALA A 20 5.80 8.97 13.64
N LEU A 21 4.78 8.35 14.22
CA LEU A 21 3.41 8.41 13.75
C LEU A 21 2.83 9.84 13.84
N ILE A 22 3.13 10.59 14.90
CA ILE A 22 2.74 11.99 15.04
C ILE A 22 3.37 12.82 13.92
N THR A 23 4.70 12.70 13.72
CA THR A 23 5.41 13.45 12.68
C THR A 23 4.86 13.16 11.29
N VAL A 24 4.64 11.87 10.96
CA VAL A 24 4.08 11.45 9.68
C VAL A 24 2.64 11.96 9.51
N SER A 25 1.81 11.83 10.55
CA SER A 25 0.42 12.29 10.50
C SER A 25 0.33 13.79 10.31
N LEU A 26 1.13 14.58 11.03
CA LEU A 26 1.18 16.03 10.88
C LEU A 26 1.64 16.44 9.47
N PHE A 27 2.68 15.78 8.93
CA PHE A 27 3.15 16.04 7.57
C PHE A 27 2.05 15.80 6.53
N PHE A 28 1.37 14.65 6.59
CA PHE A 28 0.31 14.33 5.63
C PHE A 28 -0.94 15.17 5.83
N LEU A 29 -1.31 15.51 7.07
CA LEU A 29 -2.41 16.44 7.33
C LEU A 29 -2.09 17.81 6.72
N TRP A 30 -0.89 18.33 6.96
CA TRP A 30 -0.44 19.58 6.34
C TRP A 30 -0.54 19.54 4.81
N LYS A 31 -0.03 18.46 4.18
CA LYS A 31 -0.14 18.27 2.72
C LYS A 31 -1.58 18.12 2.22
N THR A 32 -2.45 17.52 3.03
CA THR A 32 -3.86 17.34 2.66
C THR A 32 -4.62 18.67 2.71
N LEU A 33 -4.23 19.59 3.60
CA LEU A 33 -4.81 20.93 3.68
C LEU A 33 -4.53 21.78 2.43
N ASP A 34 -3.50 21.43 1.63
CA ASP A 34 -3.25 22.06 0.33
C ASP A 34 -4.33 21.70 -0.72
N ILE A 35 -5.16 20.67 -0.47
CA ILE A 35 -6.23 20.25 -1.39
C ILE A 35 -7.51 21.03 -1.06
N PRO A 36 -8.15 21.72 -2.05
CA PRO A 36 -9.34 22.52 -1.80
C PRO A 36 -10.52 21.65 -1.35
N LEU A 37 -10.92 21.82 -0.08
CA LEU A 37 -12.09 21.14 0.50
C LEU A 37 -13.42 21.81 0.07
N TRP A 38 -13.37 23.12 -0.16
CA TRP A 38 -14.51 23.96 -0.50
C TRP A 38 -14.33 24.55 -1.91
N GLY A 39 -15.31 24.38 -2.81
CA GLY A 39 -15.29 24.90 -4.18
C GLY A 39 -15.74 23.92 -5.26
N GLU A 40 -15.93 24.43 -6.48
CA GLU A 40 -16.49 23.70 -7.64
C GLU A 40 -15.48 22.76 -8.34
N ASN A 41 -14.17 22.94 -8.11
CA ASN A 41 -13.12 22.17 -8.79
C ASN A 41 -12.28 21.39 -7.76
N ARG A 42 -12.72 20.18 -7.41
CA ARG A 42 -12.11 19.34 -6.37
C ARG A 42 -11.25 18.23 -6.99
N ALA A 43 -9.96 18.52 -7.22
CA ALA A 43 -8.92 17.52 -7.49
C ALA A 43 -9.32 16.32 -8.39
N GLY A 44 -10.02 16.58 -9.50
CA GLY A 44 -10.41 15.57 -10.48
C GLY A 44 -11.85 15.03 -10.39
N VAL A 45 -12.68 15.52 -9.45
CA VAL A 45 -14.12 15.20 -9.40
C VAL A 45 -14.92 16.44 -9.79
N SER A 46 -15.58 16.39 -10.96
CA SER A 46 -16.55 17.40 -11.41
C SER A 46 -17.97 16.94 -11.03
N GLY A 47 -18.55 17.60 -10.03
CA GLY A 47 -19.92 17.35 -9.58
C GLY A 47 -20.05 17.16 -8.07
N SER A 48 -20.63 18.18 -7.43
CA SER A 48 -21.31 18.25 -6.12
C SER A 48 -20.72 17.52 -4.89
N ASP A 49 -20.67 18.31 -3.81
CA ASP A 49 -20.57 17.94 -2.39
C ASP A 49 -19.22 17.56 -1.77
N TRP A 50 -18.98 18.16 -0.60
CA TRP A 50 -17.70 18.09 0.13
C TRP A 50 -17.25 16.66 0.37
N TYR A 51 -18.19 15.74 0.65
CA TYR A 51 -17.94 14.31 0.88
C TYR A 51 -17.31 13.56 -0.31
N ASN A 52 -17.38 14.12 -1.52
CA ASN A 52 -16.71 13.57 -2.70
C ASN A 52 -15.26 14.06 -2.87
N SER A 53 -14.78 14.93 -1.98
CA SER A 53 -13.40 15.41 -2.02
C SER A 53 -12.41 14.29 -1.72
N ALA A 54 -11.44 14.09 -2.62
CA ALA A 54 -10.34 13.14 -2.44
C ALA A 54 -9.50 13.41 -1.17
N ALA A 55 -9.60 14.61 -0.59
CA ALA A 55 -8.89 15.00 0.63
C ALA A 55 -9.53 14.48 1.94
N ILE A 56 -10.81 14.13 1.94
CA ILE A 56 -11.51 13.71 3.17
C ILE A 56 -10.94 12.41 3.73
N VAL A 57 -10.63 11.46 2.85
CA VAL A 57 -10.12 10.16 3.27
C VAL A 57 -8.75 10.31 3.97
N PRO A 58 -7.75 11.01 3.40
CA PRO A 58 -6.52 11.32 4.12
C PRO A 58 -6.74 12.09 5.43
N LEU A 59 -7.65 13.07 5.48
CA LEU A 59 -7.94 13.81 6.73
C LEU A 59 -8.43 12.87 7.84
N PHE A 60 -9.35 11.97 7.55
CA PHE A 60 -9.85 11.00 8.54
C PHE A 60 -8.78 10.01 8.96
N ILE A 61 -8.02 9.46 8.02
CA ILE A 61 -6.98 8.46 8.31
C ILE A 61 -5.88 9.09 9.17
N PHE A 62 -5.28 10.19 8.71
CA PHE A 62 -4.16 10.82 9.43
C PHE A 62 -4.63 11.58 10.67
N GLY A 63 -5.85 12.10 10.70
CA GLY A 63 -6.45 12.67 11.92
C GLY A 63 -6.67 11.61 12.99
N GLY A 64 -7.27 10.47 12.63
CA GLY A 64 -7.43 9.33 13.55
C GLY A 64 -6.10 8.77 14.03
N LEU A 65 -5.11 8.64 13.13
CA LEU A 65 -3.77 8.19 13.46
C LEU A 65 -3.04 9.16 14.40
N LEU A 66 -3.21 10.47 14.20
CA LEU A 66 -2.68 11.50 15.10
C LEU A 66 -3.27 11.38 16.51
N VAL A 67 -4.59 11.23 16.62
CA VAL A 67 -5.25 11.04 17.92
C VAL A 67 -4.75 9.78 18.62
N LEU A 68 -4.71 8.63 17.92
CA LEU A 68 -4.23 7.38 18.48
C LEU A 68 -2.76 7.44 18.91
N SER A 69 -1.90 8.08 18.11
CA SER A 69 -0.49 8.24 18.43
C SER A 69 -0.26 9.17 19.63
N VAL A 70 -1.05 10.23 19.79
CA VAL A 70 -1.02 11.06 21.02
C VAL A 70 -1.45 10.24 22.26
N VAL A 71 -2.47 9.39 22.14
CA VAL A 71 -2.88 8.50 23.23
C VAL A 71 -1.78 7.50 23.58
N LEU A 72 -1.15 6.88 22.58
CA LEU A 72 0.00 5.99 22.78
C LEU A 72 1.18 6.71 23.44
N LEU A 73 1.47 7.94 23.01
CA LEU A 73 2.52 8.77 23.61
C LEU A 73 2.21 9.03 25.09
N ALA A 74 0.98 9.44 25.42
CA ALA A 74 0.57 9.69 26.80
C ALA A 74 0.71 8.44 27.69
N ILE A 75 0.31 7.26 27.18
CA ILE A 75 0.45 5.99 27.90
C ILE A 75 1.94 5.63 28.09
N SER A 76 2.75 5.73 27.04
CA SER A 76 4.18 5.40 27.09
C SER A 76 4.96 6.30 28.05
N VAL A 77 4.66 7.60 28.09
CA VAL A 77 5.27 8.55 29.03
C VAL A 77 4.86 8.24 30.47
N ARG A 78 3.56 8.02 30.73
CA ARG A 78 3.04 7.70 32.08
C ARG A 78 3.57 6.37 32.64
N SER A 79 3.90 5.42 31.76
CA SER A 79 4.43 4.11 32.14
C SER A 79 5.97 4.06 32.24
N GLY A 80 6.66 5.20 32.15
CA GLY A 80 8.12 5.27 32.25
C GLY A 80 8.88 4.90 30.96
N GLY A 81 8.16 4.61 29.86
CA GLY A 81 8.75 4.27 28.57
C GLY A 81 9.66 5.37 28.00
N ALA A 82 9.34 6.64 28.27
CA ALA A 82 10.16 7.79 27.87
C ALA A 82 11.51 7.84 28.60
N GLN A 83 11.55 7.60 29.91
CA GLN A 83 12.80 7.58 30.67
C GLN A 83 13.72 6.45 30.19
N ASN A 84 13.15 5.28 29.90
CA ASN A 84 13.88 4.15 29.36
C ASN A 84 14.28 4.34 27.89
N ALA A 85 13.50 5.10 27.10
CA ALA A 85 13.80 5.44 25.71
C ALA A 85 15.08 6.28 25.55
N PHE A 86 15.35 7.17 26.51
CA PHE A 86 16.57 7.96 26.56
C PHE A 86 17.73 7.24 27.26
N SER A 87 17.52 6.00 27.74
CA SER A 87 18.58 5.15 28.26
C SER A 87 19.21 4.30 27.14
N ALA A 88 20.47 3.92 27.29
CA ALA A 88 21.27 3.23 26.26
C ALA A 88 20.73 1.85 25.82
N LEU A 89 19.68 1.33 26.47
CA LEU A 89 19.05 0.02 26.22
C LEU A 89 17.72 0.11 25.45
N GLY A 90 17.25 1.32 25.11
CA GLY A 90 15.87 1.56 24.66
C GLY A 90 15.48 1.00 23.28
N ILE A 91 16.44 0.64 22.42
CA ILE A 91 16.15 0.13 21.07
C ILE A 91 16.75 -1.28 20.97
N GLY A 92 16.10 -2.25 21.61
CA GLY A 92 16.47 -3.66 21.48
C GLY A 92 16.44 -4.08 20.01
N TRP A 93 17.59 -4.12 19.37
CA TRP A 93 17.73 -4.38 17.94
C TRP A 93 17.59 -5.88 17.66
N ASP A 94 16.47 -6.27 17.04
CA ASP A 94 16.27 -7.62 16.54
C ASP A 94 16.56 -7.69 15.03
N LYS A 95 17.53 -8.54 14.66
CA LYS A 95 17.89 -8.78 13.25
C LYS A 95 16.71 -9.32 12.44
N CYS A 96 15.87 -10.17 13.03
CA CYS A 96 14.70 -10.73 12.36
C CYS A 96 13.65 -9.64 12.09
N GLU A 97 13.43 -8.76 13.06
CA GLU A 97 12.53 -7.62 12.91
C GLU A 97 13.07 -6.59 11.90
N ALA A 98 14.37 -6.26 11.96
CA ALA A 98 15.02 -5.37 10.99
C ALA A 98 14.95 -5.93 9.57
N TYR A 99 15.15 -7.24 9.40
CA TYR A 99 15.00 -7.90 8.11
C TYR A 99 13.56 -7.80 7.60
N ARG A 100 12.57 -8.16 8.43
CA ARG A 100 11.15 -8.06 8.06
C ARG A 100 10.77 -6.63 7.67
N ALA A 101 11.15 -5.66 8.50
CA ALA A 101 10.87 -4.25 8.29
C ALA A 101 11.52 -3.72 7.00
N SER A 102 12.78 -4.06 6.75
CA SER A 102 13.48 -3.65 5.52
C SER A 102 12.86 -4.25 4.27
N THR A 103 12.48 -5.53 4.28
CA THR A 103 11.81 -6.15 3.13
C THR A 103 10.42 -5.56 2.86
N ILE A 104 9.65 -5.23 3.90
CA ILE A 104 8.36 -4.54 3.74
C ILE A 104 8.59 -3.13 3.19
N GLY A 105 9.56 -2.39 3.75
CA GLY A 105 9.91 -1.05 3.31
C GLY A 105 10.31 -0.99 1.84
N LEU A 106 11.14 -1.94 1.39
CA LEU A 106 11.54 -2.05 -0.02
C LEU A 106 10.37 -2.39 -0.94
N ILE A 107 9.49 -3.33 -0.53
CA ILE A 107 8.26 -3.65 -1.26
C ILE A 107 7.39 -2.41 -1.43
N LEU A 108 7.12 -1.69 -0.34
CA LEU A 108 6.27 -0.51 -0.36
C LEU A 108 6.89 0.64 -1.16
N LEU A 109 8.20 0.85 -1.04
CA LEU A 109 8.92 1.85 -1.83
C LEU A 109 8.85 1.54 -3.33
N ALA A 110 9.18 0.30 -3.71
CA ALA A 110 9.11 -0.15 -5.10
C ALA A 110 7.67 -0.11 -5.65
N TYR A 111 6.67 -0.40 -4.81
CA TYR A 111 5.27 -0.29 -5.21
C TYR A 111 4.85 1.17 -5.43
N VAL A 112 5.00 2.04 -4.41
CA VAL A 112 4.49 3.42 -4.45
C VAL A 112 5.24 4.28 -5.46
N VAL A 113 6.56 4.18 -5.49
CA VAL A 113 7.42 5.02 -6.34
C VAL A 113 7.67 4.36 -7.68
N GLY A 114 7.82 3.02 -7.66
CA GLY A 114 8.06 2.22 -8.86
C GLY A 114 6.78 1.99 -9.65
N LEU A 115 5.84 1.23 -9.11
CA LEU A 115 4.77 0.63 -9.90
C LEU A 115 3.55 1.55 -10.08
N VAL A 116 3.02 2.13 -9.00
CA VAL A 116 1.75 2.89 -8.99
C VAL A 116 1.65 3.99 -10.07
N PRO A 117 2.70 4.78 -10.38
CA PRO A 117 2.57 5.86 -11.35
C PRO A 117 2.44 5.42 -12.81
N ARG A 118 2.89 4.20 -13.14
CA ARG A 118 3.12 3.78 -14.55
C ARG A 118 2.53 2.44 -14.92
N VAL A 119 2.55 1.47 -14.00
CA VAL A 119 1.98 0.15 -14.23
C VAL A 119 0.49 0.17 -13.91
N ASP A 120 -0.30 -0.56 -14.70
CA ASP A 120 -1.72 -0.82 -14.45
C ASP A 120 -1.97 -1.12 -12.97
N PHE A 121 -2.85 -0.34 -12.36
CA PHE A 121 -3.06 -0.38 -10.92
C PHE A 121 -3.55 -1.74 -10.44
N ILE A 122 -4.28 -2.49 -11.28
CA ILE A 122 -4.78 -3.83 -10.95
C ILE A 122 -3.61 -4.81 -10.90
N LEU A 123 -2.69 -4.74 -11.87
CA LEU A 123 -1.51 -5.61 -11.94
C LEU A 123 -0.58 -5.38 -10.74
N CYS A 124 -0.20 -4.12 -10.49
CA CYS A 124 0.72 -3.83 -9.41
C CYS A 124 0.11 -4.08 -8.02
N SER A 125 -1.18 -3.80 -7.82
CA SER A 125 -1.89 -4.13 -6.58
C SER A 125 -2.01 -5.64 -6.37
N GLY A 126 -2.31 -6.40 -7.43
CA GLY A 126 -2.37 -7.85 -7.38
C GLY A 126 -1.02 -8.46 -7.00
N LEU A 127 0.06 -7.96 -7.60
CA LEU A 127 1.43 -8.33 -7.24
C LEU A 127 1.73 -8.01 -5.77
N LEU A 128 1.38 -6.81 -5.31
CA LEU A 128 1.59 -6.37 -3.93
C LEU A 128 0.85 -7.27 -2.93
N ILE A 129 -0.44 -7.52 -3.14
CA ILE A 129 -1.27 -8.36 -2.26
C ILE A 129 -0.70 -9.77 -2.21
N THR A 130 -0.31 -10.32 -3.36
CA THR A 130 0.30 -11.65 -3.45
C THR A 130 1.62 -11.68 -2.67
N ALA A 131 2.49 -10.69 -2.87
CA ALA A 131 3.79 -10.58 -2.23
C ALA A 131 3.68 -10.44 -0.70
N LEU A 132 2.80 -9.56 -0.21
CA LEU A 132 2.62 -9.35 1.23
C LEU A 132 1.98 -10.57 1.89
N THR A 133 0.97 -11.16 1.25
CA THR A 133 0.28 -12.31 1.84
C THR A 133 1.21 -13.53 1.86
N TYR A 134 1.79 -13.90 0.73
CA TYR A 134 2.69 -15.05 0.66
C TYR A 134 4.00 -14.86 1.46
N GLY A 135 4.59 -13.67 1.33
CA GLY A 135 5.91 -13.37 1.89
C GLY A 135 5.93 -13.42 3.41
N TYR A 136 4.84 -13.00 4.06
CA TYR A 136 4.79 -12.87 5.52
C TYR A 136 3.84 -13.87 6.19
N TYR A 137 3.06 -14.63 5.43
CA TYR A 137 2.29 -15.75 5.99
C TYR A 137 3.21 -16.85 6.54
N GLY A 138 3.00 -17.21 7.80
CA GLY A 138 3.78 -18.23 8.50
C GLY A 138 5.22 -17.82 8.88
N GLY A 139 5.61 -16.54 8.71
CA GLY A 139 6.88 -16.02 9.24
C GLY A 139 8.16 -16.51 8.54
N HIS A 140 8.06 -16.98 7.30
CA HIS A 140 9.20 -17.56 6.58
C HIS A 140 10.09 -16.49 5.91
N ALA A 141 11.30 -16.25 6.43
CA ALA A 141 12.22 -15.23 5.91
C ALA A 141 12.56 -15.37 4.40
N ARG A 142 12.67 -16.61 3.91
CA ARG A 142 12.93 -16.87 2.48
C ARG A 142 11.75 -16.46 1.59
N ARG A 143 10.51 -16.61 2.07
CA ARG A 143 9.32 -16.18 1.32
C ARG A 143 9.24 -14.66 1.26
N ALA A 144 9.55 -13.99 2.37
CA ALA A 144 9.67 -12.54 2.41
C ALA A 144 10.73 -12.02 1.42
N LEU A 145 11.87 -12.72 1.28
CA LEU A 145 12.88 -12.37 0.28
C LEU A 145 12.34 -12.51 -1.14
N VAL A 146 11.73 -13.65 -1.47
CA VAL A 146 11.19 -13.92 -2.81
C VAL A 146 10.11 -12.89 -3.19
N ALA A 147 9.21 -12.59 -2.25
CA ALA A 147 8.20 -11.55 -2.41
C ALA A 147 8.83 -10.16 -2.62
N CYS A 148 9.85 -9.81 -1.83
CA CYS A 148 10.58 -8.56 -1.96
C CYS A 148 11.26 -8.44 -3.33
N VAL A 149 12.01 -9.46 -3.73
CA VAL A 149 12.70 -9.51 -5.03
C VAL A 149 11.71 -9.38 -6.17
N ALA A 150 10.55 -10.04 -6.11
CA ALA A 150 9.53 -9.94 -7.16
C ALA A 150 9.05 -8.49 -7.34
N VAL A 151 8.62 -7.82 -6.26
CA VAL A 151 8.11 -6.44 -6.34
C VAL A 151 9.21 -5.45 -6.71
N VAL A 152 10.39 -5.59 -6.11
CA VAL A 152 11.54 -4.72 -6.40
C VAL A 152 12.02 -4.89 -7.83
N ALA A 153 12.07 -6.12 -8.36
CA ALA A 153 12.44 -6.35 -9.76
C ALA A 153 11.45 -5.69 -10.72
N ALA A 154 10.14 -5.81 -10.47
CA ALA A 154 9.12 -5.12 -11.27
C ALA A 154 9.29 -3.59 -11.21
N GLY A 155 9.47 -3.03 -10.01
CA GLY A 155 9.67 -1.58 -9.84
C GLY A 155 10.96 -1.07 -10.49
N LEU A 156 12.07 -1.79 -10.34
CA LEU A 156 13.36 -1.44 -10.94
C LEU A 156 13.33 -1.57 -12.46
N PHE A 157 12.69 -2.61 -13.01
CA PHE A 157 12.52 -2.75 -14.45
C PHE A 157 11.78 -1.56 -15.04
N ALA A 158 10.67 -1.17 -14.41
CA ALA A 158 9.88 -0.04 -14.84
C ALA A 158 10.69 1.29 -14.80
N PHE A 159 11.60 1.44 -13.83
CA PHE A 159 12.53 2.58 -13.77
C PHE A 159 13.65 2.54 -14.81
N ALA A 160 14.26 1.38 -15.01
CA ALA A 160 15.43 1.25 -15.86
C ALA A 160 15.10 1.30 -17.35
N VAL A 161 13.95 0.73 -17.74
CA VAL A 161 13.57 0.57 -19.15
C VAL A 161 12.71 1.73 -19.64
N PHE A 162 11.82 2.26 -18.80
CA PHE A 162 10.90 3.36 -19.15
C PHE A 162 11.09 4.57 -18.21
N PRO A 163 12.27 5.21 -18.22
CA PRO A 163 12.57 6.30 -17.30
C PRO A 163 11.78 7.58 -17.61
N ALA A 164 11.47 7.83 -18.88
CA ALA A 164 10.75 9.02 -19.30
C ALA A 164 9.23 8.78 -19.31
N GLN A 165 8.48 9.79 -18.85
CA GLN A 165 7.01 9.70 -18.78
C GLN A 165 6.35 9.54 -20.17
N ALA A 166 7.02 9.98 -21.23
CA ALA A 166 6.54 9.81 -22.60
C ALA A 166 6.38 8.33 -22.99
N ASP A 167 7.20 7.45 -22.42
CA ASP A 167 7.29 6.04 -22.81
C ASP A 167 6.35 5.15 -21.96
N TRP A 168 5.67 5.71 -20.96
CA TRP A 168 4.80 4.94 -20.05
C TRP A 168 3.58 4.33 -20.73
N ASN A 169 3.24 4.77 -21.95
CA ASN A 169 2.17 4.20 -22.74
C ASN A 169 2.59 2.98 -23.58
N GLU A 170 3.86 2.55 -23.52
CA GLU A 170 4.35 1.39 -24.28
C GLU A 170 3.98 0.03 -23.64
N HIS A 171 3.40 0.04 -22.44
CA HIS A 171 2.91 -1.14 -21.70
C HIS A 171 3.95 -2.24 -21.45
N GLY A 172 5.25 -1.99 -21.66
CA GLY A 172 6.29 -2.99 -21.45
C GLY A 172 6.48 -3.35 -19.97
N ASP A 173 6.33 -2.37 -19.08
CA ASP A 173 6.32 -2.54 -17.63
C ASP A 173 5.07 -3.26 -17.12
N ASP A 174 3.90 -3.08 -17.76
CA ASP A 174 2.69 -3.86 -17.50
C ASP A 174 2.92 -5.34 -17.78
N TRP A 175 3.45 -5.68 -18.96
CA TRP A 175 3.73 -7.07 -19.34
C TRP A 175 4.76 -7.71 -18.43
N PHE A 176 5.82 -6.99 -18.10
CA PHE A 176 6.83 -7.48 -17.18
C PHE A 176 6.26 -7.72 -15.78
N THR A 177 5.47 -6.77 -15.26
CA THR A 177 4.82 -6.91 -13.95
C THR A 177 3.84 -8.07 -13.94
N LEU A 178 3.07 -8.26 -15.00
CA LEU A 178 2.18 -9.42 -15.15
C LEU A 178 2.97 -10.74 -15.14
N ALA A 179 4.08 -10.83 -15.89
CA ALA A 179 4.92 -12.02 -15.92
C ALA A 179 5.51 -12.34 -14.53
N VAL A 180 6.00 -11.32 -13.81
CA VAL A 180 6.49 -11.44 -12.43
C VAL A 180 5.37 -11.89 -11.50
N TRP A 181 4.18 -11.31 -11.62
CA TRP A 181 3.04 -11.65 -10.77
C TRP A 181 2.54 -13.08 -11.02
N VAL A 182 2.42 -13.49 -12.28
CA VAL A 182 2.07 -14.88 -12.64
C VAL A 182 3.11 -15.84 -12.07
N THR A 183 4.40 -15.54 -12.23
CA THR A 183 5.48 -16.37 -11.71
C THR A 183 5.40 -16.52 -10.19
N LEU A 184 5.23 -15.41 -9.46
CA LEU A 184 5.07 -15.43 -8.01
C LEU A 184 3.82 -16.22 -7.62
N THR A 185 2.70 -16.02 -8.32
CA THR A 185 1.44 -16.72 -8.08
C THR A 185 1.59 -18.23 -8.25
N LEU A 186 2.31 -18.69 -9.28
CA LEU A 186 2.62 -20.11 -9.45
C LEU A 186 3.43 -20.64 -8.26
N VAL A 187 4.44 -19.90 -7.79
CA VAL A 187 5.19 -20.26 -6.57
C VAL A 187 4.26 -20.37 -5.36
N VAL A 188 3.31 -19.44 -5.18
CA VAL A 188 2.30 -19.51 -4.10
C VAL A 188 1.47 -20.79 -4.21
N LEU A 189 0.99 -21.11 -5.41
CA LEU A 189 0.14 -22.28 -5.65
C LEU A 189 0.86 -23.60 -5.37
N THR A 190 2.18 -23.70 -5.61
CA THR A 190 2.95 -24.89 -5.21
C THR A 190 2.93 -25.12 -3.68
N LYS A 191 2.87 -24.04 -2.90
CA LYS A 191 2.79 -24.11 -1.42
C LYS A 191 1.36 -24.25 -0.92
N ALA A 192 0.38 -23.93 -1.75
CA ALA A 192 -1.03 -24.07 -1.44
C ALA A 192 -1.50 -25.54 -1.31
N VAL A 193 -0.66 -26.50 -1.74
CA VAL A 193 -0.85 -27.93 -1.50
C VAL A 193 -0.78 -28.23 0.00
N THR A 194 0.23 -27.69 0.69
CA THR A 194 0.44 -27.89 2.13
C THR A 194 -0.29 -26.85 2.97
N GLU A 195 -0.38 -25.60 2.49
CA GLU A 195 -0.98 -24.48 3.22
C GLU A 195 -2.25 -24.00 2.51
N ARG A 196 -3.41 -24.55 2.91
CA ARG A 196 -4.70 -24.34 2.22
C ARG A 196 -5.09 -22.87 2.09
N VAL A 197 -4.71 -22.01 3.05
CA VAL A 197 -5.01 -20.57 3.02
C VAL A 197 -4.42 -19.90 1.77
N LEU A 198 -3.26 -20.37 1.31
CA LEU A 198 -2.60 -19.80 0.13
C LEU A 198 -3.38 -20.00 -1.19
N ARG A 199 -4.37 -20.91 -1.22
CA ARG A 199 -5.22 -21.15 -2.40
C ARG A 199 -6.11 -19.95 -2.72
N PHE A 200 -6.44 -19.14 -1.72
CA PHE A 200 -7.29 -17.96 -1.89
C PHE A 200 -6.52 -16.71 -2.27
N VAL A 201 -5.18 -16.72 -2.14
CA VAL A 201 -4.33 -15.55 -2.45
C VAL A 201 -4.55 -15.04 -3.87
N PRO A 202 -4.55 -15.88 -4.93
CA PRO A 202 -4.77 -15.38 -6.30
C PRO A 202 -6.15 -14.76 -6.48
N VAL A 203 -7.17 -15.35 -5.85
CA VAL A 203 -8.56 -14.86 -5.92
C VAL A 203 -8.65 -13.48 -5.27
N VAL A 204 -8.10 -13.31 -4.07
CA VAL A 204 -8.10 -12.02 -3.36
C VAL A 204 -7.27 -10.98 -4.12
N ALA A 205 -6.09 -11.37 -4.62
CA ALA A 205 -5.21 -10.50 -5.38
C ALA A 205 -5.80 -10.01 -6.72
N ILE A 206 -6.78 -10.73 -7.28
CA ILE A 206 -7.52 -10.32 -8.48
C ILE A 206 -8.75 -9.49 -8.08
N LEU A 207 -9.60 -10.04 -7.21
CA LEU A 207 -10.89 -9.43 -6.90
C LEU A 207 -10.77 -8.11 -6.15
N ALA A 208 -9.88 -8.01 -5.16
CA ALA A 208 -9.77 -6.80 -4.36
C ALA A 208 -9.40 -5.56 -5.20
N PRO A 209 -8.34 -5.57 -6.02
CA PRO A 209 -8.02 -4.41 -6.84
C PRO A 209 -9.04 -4.18 -7.96
N LEU A 210 -9.63 -5.22 -8.55
CA LEU A 210 -10.68 -5.04 -9.56
C LEU A 210 -11.90 -4.30 -9.00
N ILE A 211 -12.37 -4.70 -7.82
CA ILE A 211 -13.49 -4.06 -7.14
C ILE A 211 -13.13 -2.61 -6.79
N LEU A 212 -11.95 -2.40 -6.18
CA LEU A 212 -11.49 -1.08 -5.78
C LEU A 212 -11.40 -0.12 -6.97
N VAL A 213 -10.72 -0.54 -8.04
CA VAL A 213 -10.51 0.29 -9.24
C VAL A 213 -11.83 0.57 -9.95
N SER A 214 -12.72 -0.42 -10.06
CA SER A 214 -14.04 -0.22 -10.66
C SER A 214 -14.90 0.74 -9.84
N ALA A 215 -14.86 0.64 -8.51
CA ALA A 215 -15.55 1.57 -7.62
C ALA A 215 -15.00 3.00 -7.76
N MET A 216 -13.67 3.16 -7.76
CA MET A 216 -13.03 4.47 -7.95
C MET A 216 -13.41 5.09 -9.30
N ALA A 217 -13.29 4.33 -10.39
CA ALA A 217 -13.53 4.82 -11.74
C ALA A 217 -15.00 5.16 -12.02
N PHE A 218 -15.92 4.27 -11.65
CA PHE A 218 -17.31 4.35 -12.12
C PHE A 218 -18.29 4.83 -11.05
N VAL A 219 -18.06 4.49 -9.78
CA VAL A 219 -18.94 4.91 -8.66
C VAL A 219 -18.52 6.30 -8.18
N PHE A 220 -17.26 6.47 -7.79
CA PHE A 220 -16.76 7.72 -7.23
C PHE A 220 -16.27 8.72 -8.28
N ARG A 221 -16.14 8.29 -9.55
CA ARG A 221 -15.59 9.10 -10.65
C ARG A 221 -14.24 9.73 -10.30
N GLN A 222 -13.43 9.03 -9.52
CA GLN A 222 -12.10 9.43 -9.13
C GLN A 222 -11.09 9.04 -10.21
N ASN A 223 -9.98 9.76 -10.25
CA ASN A 223 -8.89 9.42 -11.14
C ASN A 223 -8.21 8.12 -10.68
N VAL A 224 -7.99 7.19 -11.61
CA VAL A 224 -7.30 5.92 -11.35
C VAL A 224 -5.84 6.06 -11.79
N PRO A 225 -4.86 5.64 -10.97
CA PRO A 225 -3.46 5.62 -11.38
C PRO A 225 -3.25 4.79 -12.65
N ALA A 226 -2.37 5.25 -13.54
CA ALA A 226 -2.05 4.57 -14.80
C ALA A 226 -3.29 4.10 -15.58
N ARG A 227 -4.28 4.98 -15.77
CA ARG A 227 -5.55 4.70 -16.46
C ARG A 227 -5.40 4.06 -17.84
N GLY A 228 -4.29 4.32 -18.53
CA GLY A 228 -3.97 3.68 -19.82
C GLY A 228 -3.50 2.24 -19.72
N GLY A 229 -3.45 1.65 -18.51
CA GLY A 229 -2.91 0.33 -18.22
C GLY A 229 -3.60 -0.81 -18.98
N LEU A 230 -2.88 -1.91 -19.13
CA LEU A 230 -3.23 -3.05 -19.95
C LEU A 230 -4.63 -3.63 -19.68
N ILE A 231 -5.02 -3.75 -18.41
CA ILE A 231 -6.31 -4.32 -17.99
C ILE A 231 -7.36 -3.23 -17.93
N PHE A 232 -7.07 -2.11 -17.26
CA PHE A 232 -8.06 -1.09 -16.99
C PHE A 232 -8.59 -0.44 -18.27
N LYS A 233 -7.75 -0.25 -19.30
CA LYS A 233 -8.20 0.28 -20.60
C LYS A 233 -9.31 -0.56 -21.25
N GLN A 234 -9.27 -1.89 -21.06
CA GLN A 234 -10.28 -2.81 -21.59
C GLN A 234 -11.59 -2.70 -20.81
N ILE A 235 -11.50 -2.61 -19.48
CA ILE A 235 -12.66 -2.42 -18.61
C ILE A 235 -13.36 -1.10 -18.97
N GLU A 236 -12.60 -0.02 -19.11
CA GLU A 236 -13.11 1.29 -19.48
C GLU A 236 -13.77 1.28 -20.87
N TYR A 237 -13.14 0.65 -21.86
CA TYR A 237 -13.70 0.49 -23.20
C TYR A 237 -15.05 -0.22 -23.16
N HIS A 238 -15.13 -1.40 -22.53
CA HIS A 238 -16.39 -2.16 -22.47
C HIS A 238 -17.47 -1.45 -21.67
N TYR A 239 -17.10 -0.72 -20.62
CA TYR A 239 -18.07 0.10 -19.88
C TYR A 239 -18.69 1.17 -20.79
N TYR A 240 -17.89 1.96 -21.50
CA TYR A 240 -18.41 3.06 -22.30
C TYR A 240 -19.01 2.65 -23.64
N VAL A 241 -18.48 1.60 -24.27
CA VAL A 241 -18.88 1.17 -25.62
C VAL A 241 -19.93 0.08 -25.59
N THR A 242 -19.86 -0.86 -24.64
CA THR A 242 -20.76 -2.02 -24.60
C THR A 242 -21.89 -1.81 -23.60
N LEU A 243 -21.58 -1.46 -22.35
CA LEU A 243 -22.57 -1.47 -21.25
C LEU A 243 -23.39 -0.18 -21.18
N ARG A 244 -22.73 0.98 -21.23
CA ARG A 244 -23.38 2.29 -21.07
C ARG A 244 -24.47 2.55 -22.10
N PRO A 245 -24.33 2.23 -23.40
CA PRO A 245 -25.38 2.46 -24.38
C PRO A 245 -26.67 1.68 -24.06
N ILE A 246 -26.54 0.44 -23.57
CA ILE A 246 -27.68 -0.42 -23.22
C ILE A 246 -28.57 0.21 -22.12
N TRP A 247 -28.00 1.06 -21.27
CA TRP A 247 -28.68 1.64 -20.11
C TRP A 247 -29.05 3.12 -20.30
N LYS A 248 -28.61 3.73 -21.41
CA LYS A 248 -28.81 5.16 -21.70
C LYS A 248 -29.94 5.38 -22.72
N ASP A 249 -30.31 4.34 -23.45
CA ASP A 249 -31.56 4.24 -24.22
C ASP A 249 -32.70 3.74 -23.33
#